data_AF-A0AAN9C8E6-F1
#
_entry.id   AF-A0AAN9C8E6-F1
#
_cell.length_a   1.000
_cell.length_b   1.000
_cell.length_c   1.000
_cell.angle_alpha   90.00
_cell.angle_beta   90.00
_cell.angle_gamma   90.00
#
_symmetry.space_group_name_H-M   'P 1'
#
loop_
_entity.id
_entity.type
_entity.pdbx_description
1 polymer ?
#
loop_
_entity_poly.entity_id
_entity_poly.type
_entity_poly.pdbx_seq_one_letter_code
_entity_poly.pdbx_strand_id
1 'polypeptide(L)'
;MSLGMSALSTSPLDEEGGVSRRLVACEHVICQYGRCVLANGEPSCECTLGYTGDSCDETINEALSVPLTVGVLVVIVGFIVLFFGMAFFRQRQKAKKRKKTAEESLMRNGAHI
;
A
#
# COMPACT_ATOMS: atom_id res chain seq x y z
N MET A 1 61.08 40.48 31.38
CA MET A 1 60.53 39.10 31.44
C MET A 1 59.25 39.14 32.25
N SER A 2 58.18 38.59 31.66
CA SER A 2 56.96 38.05 32.29
C SER A 2 56.26 38.88 33.38
N LEU A 3 55.22 39.62 32.98
CA LEU A 3 54.06 39.90 33.82
C LEU A 3 53.19 38.64 33.87
N GLY A 4 52.95 38.12 35.08
CA GLY A 4 51.99 37.06 35.31
C GLY A 4 50.56 37.60 35.20
N MET A 5 49.75 36.94 34.38
CA MET A 5 48.30 37.12 34.37
C MET A 5 47.68 35.75 34.60
N SER A 6 47.10 35.59 35.78
CA SER A 6 46.16 34.53 36.09
C SER A 6 44.90 34.77 35.24
N ALA A 7 44.58 33.84 34.35
CA ALA A 7 43.24 33.75 33.77
C ALA A 7 42.77 32.32 33.97
N LEU A 8 41.66 32.24 34.70
CA LEU A 8 40.91 31.06 35.07
C LEU A 8 40.68 30.19 33.83
N SER A 9 41.13 28.93 33.85
CA SER A 9 40.61 27.90 32.94
C SER A 9 39.16 27.62 33.31
N THR A 10 38.26 28.55 33.00
CA THR A 10 36.88 28.17 32.71
C THR A 10 36.97 27.37 31.43
N SER A 11 36.93 26.05 31.58
CA SER A 11 36.46 25.12 30.57
C SER A 11 35.42 25.82 29.70
N PRO A 12 35.56 25.82 28.36
CA PRO A 12 34.46 26.23 27.52
C PRO A 12 33.32 25.29 27.92
N LEU A 13 32.33 25.83 28.63
CA LEU A 13 31.01 25.27 28.55
C LEU A 13 30.76 25.28 27.05
N ASP A 14 30.76 24.10 26.44
CA ASP A 14 29.80 23.78 25.41
C ASP A 14 28.45 24.30 25.92
N GLU A 15 28.19 25.58 25.61
CA GLU A 15 26.86 26.15 25.54
C GLU A 15 26.16 25.55 24.31
N GLU A 16 26.13 24.22 24.26
CA GLU A 16 25.32 23.46 23.35
C GLU A 16 23.89 23.57 23.89
N GLY A 17 23.19 24.58 23.37
CA GLY A 17 21.74 24.75 23.44
C GLY A 17 20.96 23.61 22.77
N GLY A 18 21.35 22.35 23.00
CA GLY A 18 20.70 21.14 22.54
C GLY A 18 19.33 20.88 23.16
N VAL A 19 18.97 21.65 24.19
CA VAL A 19 17.64 21.61 24.81
C VAL A 19 16.63 22.55 24.12
N SER A 20 17.09 23.52 23.29
CA SER A 20 16.20 24.52 22.67
C SER A 20 15.82 24.19 21.22
N ARG A 21 16.79 23.83 20.36
CA ARG A 21 16.48 23.49 18.95
C ARG A 21 15.55 22.30 18.82
N ARG A 22 15.69 21.31 19.70
CA ARG A 22 14.87 20.10 19.69
C ARG A 22 13.42 20.38 20.08
N LEU A 23 13.21 21.31 21.02
CA LEU A 23 11.87 21.70 21.47
C LEU A 23 11.14 22.51 20.38
N VAL A 24 11.80 23.50 19.78
CA VAL A 24 11.22 24.35 18.72
C VAL A 24 11.01 23.58 17.41
N ALA A 25 11.96 22.73 17.01
CA ALA A 25 11.85 21.98 15.75
C ALA A 25 10.77 20.89 15.81
N CYS A 26 10.56 20.26 16.97
CA CYS A 26 9.51 19.26 17.17
C CYS A 26 8.18 19.86 17.64
N GLU A 27 8.07 21.18 17.81
CA GLU A 27 6.82 21.85 18.23
C GLU A 27 5.71 21.70 17.17
N HIS A 28 6.09 21.65 15.90
CA HIS A 28 5.16 21.54 14.77
C HIS A 28 5.13 20.14 14.11
N VAL A 29 5.93 19.18 14.58
CA VAL A 29 6.00 17.83 14.01
C VAL A 29 5.32 16.84 14.95
N ILE A 30 4.21 16.24 14.48
CA ILE A 30 3.46 15.25 15.25
C ILE A 30 3.76 13.86 14.70
N CYS A 31 4.43 13.04 15.51
CA CYS A 31 4.64 11.61 15.20
C CYS A 31 3.58 10.79 15.94
N GLN A 32 2.75 10.02 15.22
CA GLN A 32 1.68 9.23 15.85
C GLN A 32 2.24 7.99 16.56
N TYR A 33 2.99 7.14 15.83
CA TYR A 33 3.64 5.94 16.37
C TYR A 33 5.17 6.03 16.26
N GLY A 34 5.76 7.07 16.83
CA GLY A 34 7.20 7.28 16.78
C GLY A 34 7.66 8.39 17.72
N ARG A 35 8.91 8.80 17.55
CA ARG A 35 9.48 9.95 18.28
C ARG A 35 10.06 10.97 17.32
N CYS A 36 9.91 12.26 17.64
CA CYS A 36 10.54 13.32 16.88
C CYS A 36 12.04 13.39 17.20
N VAL A 37 12.86 13.42 16.15
CA VAL A 37 14.32 13.52 16.20
C VAL A 37 14.81 14.58 15.22
N LEU A 38 15.98 15.15 15.49
CA LEU A 38 16.65 16.05 14.55
C LEU A 38 17.60 15.20 13.67
N ALA A 39 17.20 14.93 12.44
CA ALA A 39 18.02 14.28 11.43
C ALA A 39 18.72 15.35 10.59
N ASN A 40 20.05 15.41 10.62
CA ASN A 40 20.84 16.41 9.89
C ASN A 40 20.46 17.89 10.16
N GLY A 41 19.87 18.16 11.33
CA GLY A 41 19.39 19.50 11.70
C GLY A 41 17.94 19.80 11.32
N GLU A 42 17.25 18.88 10.65
CA GLU A 42 15.82 18.96 10.33
C GLU A 42 14.99 18.05 11.25
N PRO A 43 13.79 18.48 11.71
CA PRO A 43 12.91 17.62 12.49
C PRO A 43 12.31 16.52 11.61
N SER A 44 12.40 15.27 12.07
CA SER A 44 11.89 14.09 11.38
C SER A 44 11.36 13.07 12.40
N CYS A 45 10.43 12.21 12.00
CA CYS A 45 9.89 11.17 12.85
C CYS A 45 10.68 9.86 12.70
N GLU A 46 11.17 9.33 13.82
CA GLU A 46 11.70 7.98 13.91
C GLU A 46 10.56 7.03 14.29
N CYS A 47 10.10 6.21 13.34
CA CYS A 47 8.93 5.36 13.50
C CYS A 47 9.20 4.08 14.31
N THR A 48 8.18 3.63 15.02
CA THR A 48 8.17 2.34 15.72
C THR A 48 8.05 1.19 14.73
N LEU A 49 8.57 0.00 15.09
CA LEU A 49 8.48 -1.20 14.25
C LEU A 49 7.02 -1.45 13.81
N GLY A 50 6.80 -1.57 12.51
CA GLY A 50 5.47 -1.79 11.94
C GLY A 50 4.75 -0.54 11.46
N TYR A 51 5.32 0.65 11.66
CA TYR A 51 4.79 1.93 11.17
C TYR A 51 5.77 2.62 10.20
N THR A 52 5.22 3.40 9.27
CA THR A 52 5.94 4.12 8.21
C THR A 52 5.24 5.46 7.91
N GLY A 53 5.82 6.25 7.01
CA GLY A 53 5.31 7.58 6.63
C GLY A 53 5.93 8.71 7.44
N ASP A 54 5.78 9.95 6.96
CA ASP A 54 6.38 11.15 7.57
C ASP A 54 5.90 11.39 9.01
N SER A 55 4.66 10.98 9.31
CA SER A 55 4.03 11.11 10.63
C SER A 55 4.03 9.79 11.42
N CYS A 56 4.59 8.71 10.87
CA CYS A 56 4.49 7.35 11.41
C CYS A 56 3.03 6.92 11.68
N ASP A 57 2.09 7.28 10.81
CA ASP A 57 0.67 6.94 10.92
C ASP A 57 0.25 5.80 9.98
N GLU A 58 1.06 5.49 8.96
CA GLU A 58 0.84 4.37 8.06
C GLU A 58 1.37 3.08 8.68
N THR A 59 0.65 1.97 8.50
CA THR A 59 1.13 0.67 8.97
C THR A 59 1.81 -0.11 7.84
N ILE A 60 2.96 -0.72 8.12
CA ILE A 60 3.72 -1.50 7.14
C ILE A 60 2.90 -2.69 6.60
N ASN A 61 1.93 -3.17 7.39
CA ASN A 61 1.02 -4.24 7.00
C ASN A 61 -0.03 -3.79 5.96
N GLU A 62 -0.31 -2.49 5.82
CA GLU A 62 -1.17 -1.95 4.74
C GLU A 62 -0.49 -2.12 3.37
N ALA A 63 0.82 -1.95 3.30
CA ALA A 63 1.57 -2.16 2.06
C ALA A 63 1.51 -3.63 1.56
N LEU A 64 1.33 -4.60 2.46
CA LEU A 64 1.17 -6.03 2.12
C LEU A 64 -0.29 -6.44 1.92
N SER A 65 -1.25 -5.76 2.56
CA SER A 65 -2.67 -6.10 2.44
C SER A 65 -3.28 -5.60 1.12
N VAL A 66 -2.80 -4.48 0.60
CA VAL A 66 -3.24 -3.91 -0.69
C VAL A 66 -3.03 -4.88 -1.87
N PRO A 67 -1.82 -5.43 -2.13
CA PRO A 67 -1.60 -6.31 -3.27
C PRO A 67 -2.39 -7.64 -3.18
N LEU A 68 -2.55 -8.19 -1.97
CA LEU A 68 -3.32 -9.42 -1.76
C LEU A 68 -4.81 -9.20 -2.05
N THR A 69 -5.38 -8.12 -1.53
CA THR A 69 -6.80 -7.80 -1.73
C THR A 69 -7.13 -7.58 -3.20
N VAL A 70 -6.29 -6.80 -3.91
CA VAL A 70 -6.47 -6.54 -5.34
C VAL A 70 -6.33 -7.83 -6.17
N GLY A 71 -5.35 -8.68 -5.86
CA GLY A 71 -5.17 -9.96 -6.53
C GLY A 71 -6.39 -10.88 -6.40
N VAL A 72 -6.95 -11.01 -5.20
CA VAL A 72 -8.15 -11.82 -4.94
C VAL A 72 -9.35 -11.29 -5.74
N LEU A 73 -9.56 -9.98 -5.78
CA LEU A 73 -10.68 -9.38 -6.52
C LEU A 73 -10.59 -9.65 -8.02
N VAL A 74 -9.39 -9.50 -8.62
CA VAL A 74 -9.18 -9.77 -10.05
C VAL A 74 -9.44 -11.23 -10.40
N VAL A 75 -8.98 -12.16 -9.55
CA VAL A 75 -9.20 -13.60 -9.73
C VAL A 75 -10.69 -13.93 -9.68
N ILE A 76 -11.41 -13.41 -8.69
CA ILE A 76 -12.86 -13.63 -8.55
C ILE A 76 -13.61 -13.10 -9.76
N VAL A 77 -13.33 -11.86 -10.20
CA VAL A 77 -13.96 -11.26 -11.38
C VAL A 77 -13.66 -12.08 -12.64
N GLY A 78 -12.41 -12.55 -12.80
CA GLY A 78 -12.02 -13.41 -13.92
C GLY A 78 -12.80 -14.73 -13.94
N PHE A 79 -12.92 -15.42 -12.80
CA PHE A 79 -13.70 -16.65 -12.70
C PHE A 79 -15.19 -16.43 -12.97
N ILE A 80 -15.76 -15.33 -12.49
CA ILE A 80 -17.14 -14.93 -12.76
C ILE A 80 -17.34 -14.75 -14.27
N VAL A 81 -16.50 -13.95 -14.94
CA VAL A 81 -16.60 -13.70 -16.39
C VAL A 81 -16.41 -14.99 -17.19
N LEU A 82 -15.47 -15.86 -16.82
CA LEU A 82 -15.27 -17.15 -17.46
C LEU A 82 -16.47 -18.08 -17.25
N PHE A 83 -17.01 -18.15 -16.04
CA PHE A 83 -18.16 -18.99 -15.73
C PHE A 83 -19.41 -18.52 -16.49
N PHE A 84 -19.72 -17.23 -16.43
CA PHE A 84 -20.84 -16.64 -17.17
C PHE A 84 -20.63 -16.73 -18.68
N GLY A 85 -19.41 -16.50 -19.17
CA GLY A 85 -19.03 -16.66 -20.57
C GLY A 85 -19.20 -18.10 -21.06
N MET A 86 -18.69 -19.09 -20.32
CA MET A 86 -18.86 -20.51 -20.62
C MET A 86 -20.33 -20.93 -20.54
N ALA A 87 -21.08 -20.47 -19.52
CA ALA A 87 -22.49 -20.76 -19.37
C ALA A 87 -23.30 -20.20 -20.54
N PHE A 88 -23.08 -18.94 -20.89
CA PHE A 88 -23.73 -18.27 -22.02
C PHE A 88 -23.34 -18.88 -23.36
N PHE A 89 -22.07 -19.22 -23.54
CA PHE A 89 -21.60 -19.93 -24.72
C PHE A 89 -22.23 -21.32 -24.82
N ARG A 90 -22.32 -22.07 -23.71
CA ARG A 90 -23.03 -23.36 -23.64
C ARG A 90 -24.52 -23.20 -23.91
N GLN A 91 -25.16 -22.13 -23.45
CA GLN A 91 -26.56 -21.82 -23.73
C GLN A 91 -26.76 -21.55 -25.23
N ARG A 92 -25.92 -20.69 -25.83
CA ARG A 92 -25.92 -20.41 -27.27
C ARG A 92 -25.61 -21.65 -28.09
N GLN A 93 -24.65 -22.47 -27.66
CA GLN A 93 -24.31 -23.75 -28.27
C GLN A 93 -25.49 -24.71 -28.24
N LYS A 94 -26.19 -24.85 -27.11
CA LYS A 94 -27.40 -25.68 -26.98
C LYS A 94 -28.53 -25.18 -27.88
N ALA A 95 -28.74 -23.87 -27.95
CA ALA A 95 -29.74 -23.27 -28.84
C ALA A 95 -29.41 -23.50 -30.32
N LYS A 96 -28.14 -23.32 -30.71
CA LYS A 96 -27.67 -23.60 -32.08
C LYS A 96 -27.75 -25.09 -32.44
N LYS A 97 -27.37 -25.98 -31.51
CA LYS A 97 -27.49 -27.44 -31.69
C LYS A 97 -28.96 -27.87 -31.82
N ARG A 98 -29.86 -27.35 -30.99
CA ARG A 98 -31.31 -27.63 -31.07
C ARG A 98 -31.93 -27.23 -32.41
N LYS A 99 -31.52 -26.09 -32.98
CA LYS A 99 -31.97 -25.66 -34.32
C LYS A 99 -31.48 -26.61 -35.42
N LYS A 100 -30.20 -27.01 -35.37
CA LYS A 100 -29.61 -27.93 -36.37
C LYS A 100 -30.25 -29.33 -36.33
N THR A 101 -30.52 -29.88 -35.14
CA THR A 101 -31.20 -31.18 -35.00
C THR A 101 -32.67 -31.13 -35.43
N ALA A 102 -33.37 -30.01 -35.19
CA ALA A 102 -34.75 -29.84 -35.62
C ALA A 102 -34.87 -29.78 -37.16
N GLU A 103 -33.98 -29.05 -37.82
CA GLU A 103 -33.92 -28.96 -39.28
C GLU A 103 -33.58 -30.31 -39.93
N GLU A 104 -32.64 -31.07 -39.35
CA GLU A 104 -32.29 -32.42 -39.81
C GLU A 104 -33.45 -33.41 -39.65
N SER A 105 -34.21 -33.33 -38.55
CA SER A 105 -35.40 -34.16 -38.34
C SER A 105 -36.54 -33.83 -39.33
N LEU A 106 -36.64 -32.57 -39.77
CA LEU A 106 -37.64 -32.15 -40.75
C LEU A 106 -37.31 -32.68 -42.16
N MET A 107 -36.03 -32.68 -42.55
CA MET A 107 -35.57 -33.25 -43.83
C MET A 107 -35.74 -34.77 -43.89
N ARG A 108 -35.48 -35.50 -42.79
CA ARG A 108 -35.62 -36.97 -42.74
C ARG A 108 -37.08 -37.42 -42.86
N ASN A 109 -38.01 -36.69 -42.23
CA ASN A 109 -39.44 -37.04 -42.25
C ASN A 109 -40.14 -36.64 -43.57
N GLY A 110 -39.56 -35.71 -44.35
CA GLY A 110 -40.10 -35.29 -45.65
C GLY A 110 -39.72 -36.18 -46.84
N ALA A 111 -38.72 -37.06 -46.70
CA ALA A 111 -38.25 -37.95 -47.77
C ALA A 111 -39.01 -39.29 -47.86
N HIS A 112 -40.05 -39.48 -47.04
CA HIS A 112 -40.77 -40.75 -46.87
C HIS A 112 -42.26 -40.67 -47.31
N ILE A 113 -42.64 -39.57 -47.98
CA ILE A 113 -43.93 -39.29 -48.64
C ILE A 113 -43.63 -39.06 -50.11
#